data_AF-A0A2G5X7R9-F1
#
_entry.id   AF-A0A2G5X7R9-F1
#
_cell.length_a   1.000
_cell.length_b   1.000
_cell.length_c   1.000
_cell.angle_alpha   90.00
_cell.angle_beta   90.00
_cell.angle_gamma   90.00
#
_symmetry.space_group_name_H-M   'P 1'
#
loop_
_entity.id
_entity.type
_entity.pdbx_description
1 polymer ?
#
loop_
_entity_poly.entity_id
_entity_poly.type
_entity_poly.pdbx_seq_one_letter_code
_entity_poly.pdbx_strand_id
1 'polypeptide(L)'
;MKRYFWGIIALAALTLLLIYDFFPKLIPFINIPKSILIGLILLITVISLFMNRPQKEDVSRFNPLWQVILLTYFFSLIIIFTLMGGISQVGLSLSNPFLWIVFFISILDIVKGYKKIRADLLGVKKSPREEEM
;
A
#
# COMPACT_ATOMS: atom_id res chain seq x y z
N MET A 1 13.41 -7.24 -14.68
CA MET A 1 14.26 -6.42 -13.78
C MET A 1 13.68 -5.04 -13.47
N LYS A 2 13.34 -4.20 -14.47
CA LYS A 2 12.85 -2.82 -14.24
C LYS A 2 11.68 -2.70 -13.24
N ARG A 3 10.70 -3.61 -13.27
CA ARG A 3 9.53 -3.59 -12.37
C ARG A 3 9.89 -3.82 -10.89
N TYR A 4 10.83 -4.71 -10.59
CA TYR A 4 11.30 -4.96 -9.23
C TYR A 4 12.15 -3.81 -8.68
N PHE A 5 12.95 -3.18 -9.55
CA PHE A 5 13.75 -2.01 -9.19
C PHE A 5 12.87 -0.84 -8.71
N TRP A 6 11.79 -0.53 -9.44
CA TRP A 6 10.81 0.47 -9.01
C TRP A 6 10.14 0.13 -7.69
N GLY A 7 9.83 -1.16 -7.46
CA GLY A 7 9.27 -1.63 -6.19
C GLY A 7 10.22 -1.42 -5.00
N ILE A 8 11.51 -1.72 -5.17
CA ILE A 8 12.53 -1.51 -4.13
C ILE A 8 12.68 -0.02 -3.83
N ILE A 9 12.72 0.85 -4.86
CA ILE A 9 12.77 2.30 -4.68
C ILE A 9 11.54 2.79 -3.90
N ALA A 10 10.34 2.31 -4.23
CA ALA A 10 9.12 2.69 -3.54
C ALA A 10 9.15 2.26 -2.05
N LEU A 11 9.64 1.06 -1.75
CA LEU A 11 9.80 0.56 -0.37
C LEU A 11 10.83 1.38 0.42
N ALA A 12 11.96 1.70 -0.20
CA ALA A 12 12.99 2.55 0.41
C ALA A 12 12.44 3.95 0.69
N ALA A 13 11.73 4.55 -0.27
CA ALA A 13 11.09 5.86 -0.10
C ALA A 13 10.04 5.85 1.02
N LEU A 14 9.19 4.81 1.07
CA LEU A 14 8.19 4.63 2.13
C LEU A 14 8.85 4.54 3.51
N THR A 15 9.93 3.77 3.63
CA THR A 15 10.66 3.60 4.89
C THR A 15 11.27 4.92 5.34
N LEU A 16 11.94 5.63 4.44
CA LEU A 16 12.56 6.93 4.74
C LEU A 16 11.51 7.96 5.19
N LEU A 17 10.33 7.92 4.56
CA LEU A 17 9.22 8.80 4.88
C LEU A 17 8.62 8.52 6.26
N LEU A 18 8.50 7.25 6.64
CA LEU A 18 8.10 6.85 7.98
C LEU A 18 9.17 7.19 9.03
N ILE A 19 10.46 7.05 8.71
CA ILE A 19 11.55 7.51 9.59
C ILE A 19 11.41 9.02 9.85
N TYR A 20 11.15 9.79 8.81
CA TYR A 20 10.96 11.23 8.95
C TYR A 20 9.72 11.57 9.78
N ASP A 21 8.61 10.85 9.59
CA ASP A 21 7.38 11.04 10.37
C ASP A 21 7.57 10.71 11.87
N PHE A 22 8.22 9.58 12.18
CA PHE A 22 8.37 9.09 13.55
C PHE A 22 9.54 9.76 14.30
N PHE A 23 10.57 10.19 13.57
CA PHE A 23 11.80 10.75 14.14
C PHE A 23 12.16 12.10 13.52
N PRO A 24 11.28 13.12 13.62
CA PRO A 24 11.53 14.45 13.06
C PRO A 24 12.77 15.12 13.64
N LYS A 25 13.17 14.73 14.86
CA LYS A 25 14.37 15.26 15.54
C LYS A 25 15.69 14.69 14.99
N LEU A 26 15.66 13.60 14.22
CA LEU A 26 16.89 13.04 13.61
C LEU A 26 17.42 13.90 12.46
N ILE A 27 16.59 14.74 11.85
CA ILE A 27 16.98 15.59 10.73
C ILE A 27 16.65 17.06 11.05
N PRO A 28 17.35 17.67 12.02
CA PRO A 28 17.04 19.03 12.48
C PRO A 28 17.22 20.10 11.40
N PHE A 29 18.01 19.83 10.36
CA PHE A 29 18.28 20.75 9.25
C PHE A 29 17.19 20.76 8.18
N ILE A 30 16.34 19.74 8.11
CA ILE A 30 15.27 19.63 7.14
C ILE A 30 13.96 19.77 7.91
N ASN A 31 13.35 20.95 7.86
CA ASN A 31 12.05 21.23 8.47
C ASN A 31 10.96 21.17 7.39
N ILE A 32 10.53 19.96 7.03
CA ILE A 32 9.46 19.73 6.06
C ILE A 32 8.14 19.93 6.79
N PRO A 33 7.28 20.87 6.33
CA PRO A 33 5.94 21.04 6.87
C PRO A 33 5.15 19.73 6.81
N LYS A 34 4.41 19.41 7.88
CA LYS A 34 3.57 18.21 7.96
C LYS A 34 2.69 18.02 6.73
N SER A 35 2.11 19.10 6.20
CA SER A 35 1.25 19.08 5.00
C SER A 35 1.97 18.55 3.76
N ILE A 36 3.25 18.88 3.59
CA ILE A 36 4.08 18.39 2.47
C ILE A 36 4.37 16.90 2.66
N LEU A 37 4.66 16.48 3.91
CA LEU A 37 4.90 15.08 4.22
C LEU A 37 3.67 14.21 3.94
N ILE A 38 2.49 14.64 4.41
CA ILE A 38 1.22 13.98 4.13
C ILE A 38 0.99 13.91 2.63
N GLY A 39 1.21 15.01 1.92
CA GLY A 39 1.10 15.09 0.46
C GLY A 39 2.02 14.09 -0.23
N LEU A 40 3.25 13.91 0.24
CA LEU A 40 4.22 12.97 -0.32
C LEU A 40 3.84 11.51 -0.03
N ILE A 41 3.38 11.21 1.20
CA ILE A 41 2.85 9.88 1.56
C ILE A 41 1.67 9.53 0.67
N LEU A 42 0.71 10.45 0.52
CA LEU A 42 -0.44 10.28 -0.35
C LEU A 42 -0.03 10.09 -1.80
N LEU A 43 0.87 10.93 -2.31
CA LEU A 43 1.34 10.85 -3.69
C LEU A 43 2.01 9.50 -3.97
N ILE A 44 2.90 9.04 -3.09
CA ILE A 44 3.57 7.73 -3.24
C ILE A 44 2.55 6.59 -3.15
N THR A 45 1.59 6.68 -2.23
CA THR A 45 0.53 5.67 -2.07
C THR A 45 -0.35 5.60 -3.32
N VAL A 46 -0.77 6.76 -3.84
CA VAL A 46 -1.58 6.88 -5.05
C VAL A 46 -0.79 6.37 -6.26
N ILE A 47 0.45 6.81 -6.46
CA ILE A 47 1.30 6.34 -7.57
C ILE A 47 1.48 4.83 -7.51
N SER A 48 1.75 4.26 -6.33
CA SER A 48 1.87 2.82 -6.12
C SER A 48 0.59 2.07 -6.48
N LEU A 49 -0.58 2.60 -6.10
CA LEU A 49 -1.89 2.03 -6.44
C LEU A 49 -2.19 2.14 -7.94
N PHE A 50 -1.82 3.24 -8.59
CA PHE A 50 -2.06 3.46 -10.02
C PHE A 50 -1.07 2.68 -10.91
N MET A 51 0.19 2.56 -10.52
CA MET A 51 1.21 1.75 -11.23
C MET A 51 0.98 0.25 -11.07
N ASN A 52 0.31 -0.19 -10.00
CA ASN A 52 -0.13 -1.58 -9.84
C ASN A 52 -1.51 -1.87 -10.46
N ARG A 53 -2.13 -0.92 -11.20
CA ARG A 53 -3.33 -1.25 -11.95
C ARG A 53 -2.98 -2.31 -12.99
N PRO A 54 -3.61 -3.49 -12.96
CA PRO A 54 -3.34 -4.53 -13.94
C PRO A 54 -3.72 -3.96 -15.31
N GLN A 55 -2.73 -3.80 -16.17
CA GLN A 55 -2.96 -3.65 -17.60
C GLN A 55 -3.86 -4.83 -18.02
N LYS A 56 -4.88 -4.58 -18.85
CA LYS A 56 -6.03 -5.48 -19.09
C LYS A 56 -5.68 -6.94 -19.49
N GLU A 57 -4.42 -7.22 -19.78
CA GLU A 57 -3.87 -8.52 -20.18
C GLU A 57 -3.28 -9.32 -19.00
N ASP A 58 -3.14 -8.70 -17.81
CA ASP A 58 -2.41 -9.24 -16.66
C ASP A 58 -3.34 -9.60 -15.47
N VAL A 59 -4.62 -9.87 -15.74
CA VAL A 59 -5.63 -10.28 -14.73
C VAL A 59 -5.18 -11.53 -13.96
N SER A 60 -4.36 -12.39 -14.58
CA SER A 60 -3.69 -13.55 -13.98
C SER A 60 -2.62 -13.19 -12.93
N ARG A 61 -2.11 -11.94 -12.93
CA ARG A 61 -0.97 -11.51 -12.10
C ARG A 61 -1.32 -10.56 -10.96
N PHE A 62 -2.61 -10.35 -10.67
CA PHE A 62 -2.99 -9.72 -9.41
C PHE A 62 -2.62 -10.69 -8.29
N ASN A 63 -1.44 -10.53 -7.70
CA ASN A 63 -0.96 -11.45 -6.66
C ASN A 63 -1.38 -10.90 -5.30
N PRO A 64 -2.48 -11.39 -4.69
CA PRO A 64 -2.94 -10.92 -3.39
C PRO A 64 -1.87 -11.12 -2.32
N LEU A 65 -0.97 -12.10 -2.49
CA LEU A 65 0.19 -12.29 -1.60
C LEU A 65 1.09 -11.06 -1.57
N TRP A 66 1.29 -10.36 -2.70
CA TRP A 66 2.12 -9.17 -2.75
C TRP A 66 1.50 -8.02 -1.95
N GLN A 67 0.17 -7.85 -2.02
CA GLN A 67 -0.54 -6.85 -1.21
C GLN A 67 -0.46 -7.17 0.28
N VAL A 68 -0.61 -8.44 0.65
CA VAL A 68 -0.46 -8.89 2.05
C VAL A 68 0.96 -8.64 2.55
N ILE A 69 1.99 -8.95 1.76
CA ILE A 69 3.40 -8.68 2.10
C ILE A 69 3.62 -7.18 2.32
N LEU A 70 3.14 -6.32 1.42
CA LEU A 70 3.28 -4.86 1.54
C LEU A 70 2.57 -4.31 2.77
N LEU A 71 1.33 -4.77 3.03
CA LEU A 71 0.57 -4.35 4.20
C LEU A 71 1.26 -4.76 5.50
N THR A 72 1.75 -6.00 5.54
CA THR A 72 2.50 -6.54 6.70
C THR A 72 3.80 -5.78 6.90
N TYR A 73 4.52 -5.46 5.83
CA TYR A 73 5.75 -4.65 5.89
C TYR A 73 5.49 -3.26 6.47
N PHE A 74 4.48 -2.55 5.95
CA PHE A 74 4.10 -1.23 6.43
C PHE A 74 3.73 -1.23 7.92
N PHE A 75 2.90 -2.18 8.35
CA PHE A 75 2.52 -2.33 9.75
C PHE A 75 3.71 -2.68 10.65
N SER A 76 4.60 -3.55 10.17
CA SER A 76 5.81 -3.93 10.91
C SER A 76 6.70 -2.70 11.14
N LEU A 77 6.88 -1.84 10.14
CA LEU A 77 7.63 -0.59 10.29
C LEU A 77 7.00 0.33 11.35
N ILE A 78 5.68 0.51 11.32
CA ILE A 78 4.98 1.33 12.32
C ILE A 78 5.20 0.78 13.73
N ILE A 79 5.07 -0.54 13.92
CA ILE A 79 5.29 -1.18 15.22
C ILE A 79 6.75 -0.98 15.67
N ILE A 80 7.71 -1.26 14.81
CA ILE A 80 9.14 -1.11 15.12
C ILE A 80 9.46 0.33 15.50
N PHE A 81 9.00 1.32 14.72
CA PHE A 81 9.27 2.73 14.99
C PHE A 81 8.55 3.23 16.25
N THR A 82 7.36 2.72 16.54
CA THR A 82 6.67 2.99 17.81
C THR A 82 7.44 2.42 19.00
N LEU A 83 7.92 1.18 18.91
CA LEU A 83 8.72 0.53 19.97
C LEU A 83 10.07 1.21 20.19
N MET A 84 10.66 1.77 19.14
CA MET A 84 11.88 2.58 19.21
C MET A 84 11.65 3.98 19.84
N GLY A 85 10.43 4.28 20.30
CA GLY A 85 10.09 5.57 20.91
C GLY A 85 9.82 6.69 19.91
N GLY A 86 9.63 6.36 18.64
CA GLY A 86 9.24 7.33 17.62
C GLY A 86 7.81 7.84 17.85
N ILE A 87 7.60 9.13 17.61
CA ILE A 87 6.31 9.79 17.75
C ILE A 87 5.91 10.31 16.38
N SER A 88 4.94 9.66 15.75
CA SER A 88 4.40 10.07 14.45
C SER A 88 3.85 11.51 14.52
N GLN A 89 4.27 12.36 13.60
CA GLN A 89 3.80 13.74 13.48
C GLN A 89 2.48 13.86 12.71
N VAL A 90 2.25 12.96 11.74
CA VAL A 90 1.06 12.94 10.88
C VAL A 90 -0.03 12.00 11.36
N GLY A 91 0.20 11.28 12.46
CA GLY A 91 -0.81 10.44 13.09
C GLY A 91 -0.88 9.02 12.52
N LEU A 92 0.22 8.51 11.96
CA LEU A 92 0.41 7.10 11.62
C LEU A 92 0.87 6.28 12.85
N SER A 93 0.36 6.61 14.04
CA SER A 93 0.65 5.86 15.26
C SER A 93 -0.41 4.77 15.51
N LEU A 94 -0.04 3.72 16.25
CA LEU A 94 -0.97 2.67 16.68
C LEU A 94 -2.14 3.20 17.52
N SER A 95 -1.96 4.35 18.17
CA SER A 95 -2.99 5.04 18.94
C SER A 95 -3.98 5.83 18.08
N ASN A 96 -3.69 6.05 16.80
CA ASN A 96 -4.55 6.87 15.95
C ASN A 96 -5.61 6.00 15.24
N PRO A 97 -6.92 6.31 15.38
CA PRO A 97 -7.98 5.58 14.70
C PRO A 97 -7.88 5.62 13.17
N PHE A 98 -7.25 6.65 12.59
CA PHE A 98 -7.07 6.79 11.15
C PHE A 98 -6.29 5.62 10.53
N LEU A 99 -5.23 5.16 11.20
CA LEU A 99 -4.41 4.03 10.76
C LEU A 99 -5.25 2.75 10.67
N TRP A 100 -6.13 2.52 11.63
CA TRP A 100 -7.03 1.38 11.65
C TRP A 100 -8.06 1.43 10.53
N ILE A 101 -8.62 2.61 10.23
CA ILE A 101 -9.55 2.79 9.09
C ILE A 101 -8.88 2.39 7.77
N VAL A 102 -7.68 2.90 7.51
CA VAL A 102 -6.91 2.57 6.29
C VAL A 102 -6.58 1.08 6.23
N PHE A 103 -6.27 0.46 7.37
CA PHE A 103 -6.03 -0.97 7.46
C PHE A 103 -7.27 -1.80 7.10
N PHE A 104 -8.44 -1.46 7.65
CA PHE A 104 -9.69 -2.15 7.32
C PHE A 104 -10.03 -2.01 5.83
N ILE A 105 -9.88 -0.82 5.26
CA ILE A 105 -10.08 -0.60 3.82
C ILE A 105 -9.13 -1.49 3.00
N SER A 106 -7.86 -1.55 3.39
CA SER A 106 -6.85 -2.38 2.72
C SER A 106 -7.20 -3.88 2.78
N ILE A 107 -7.66 -4.38 3.93
CA ILE A 107 -8.14 -5.75 4.07
C ILE A 107 -9.32 -6.02 3.15
N LEU A 108 -10.31 -5.12 3.11
CA LEU A 108 -11.48 -5.26 2.24
C LEU A 108 -11.08 -5.35 0.77
N ASP A 109 -10.11 -4.55 0.35
CA ASP A 109 -9.60 -4.59 -1.03
C ASP A 109 -8.87 -5.90 -1.34
N ILE A 110 -8.05 -6.41 -0.41
CA ILE A 110 -7.40 -7.73 -0.56
C ILE A 110 -8.45 -8.84 -0.67
N VAL A 111 -9.48 -8.82 0.19
CA VAL A 111 -10.57 -9.81 0.18
C VAL A 111 -11.36 -9.75 -1.13
N LYS A 112 -11.68 -8.55 -1.63
CA LYS A 112 -12.33 -8.36 -2.93
C LYS A 112 -11.46 -8.89 -4.07
N GLY A 113 -10.15 -8.59 -4.04
CA GLY A 113 -9.18 -9.12 -5.00
C GLY A 113 -9.14 -10.64 -5.01
N TYR A 114 -9.10 -11.26 -3.83
CA TYR A 114 -9.11 -12.72 -3.69
C TYR A 114 -10.42 -13.34 -4.20
N LYS A 115 -11.58 -12.74 -3.87
CA LYS A 115 -12.89 -13.19 -4.38
C LYS A 115 -12.97 -13.12 -5.91
N LYS A 116 -12.43 -12.05 -6.52
CA LYS A 116 -12.40 -11.89 -7.97
C LYS A 116 -11.57 -12.99 -8.65
N ILE A 117 -10.36 -13.23 -8.15
CA ILE A 117 -9.49 -14.29 -8.66
C ILE A 117 -10.15 -15.67 -8.50
N ARG A 118 -10.78 -15.93 -7.35
CA ARG A 118 -11.52 -17.18 -7.12
C ARG A 118 -12.70 -17.35 -8.08
N ALA A 119 -13.43 -16.27 -8.39
CA ALA A 119 -14.54 -16.30 -9.35
C ALA A 119 -14.05 -16.56 -10.79
N ASP A 120 -12.91 -15.97 -11.17
CA ASP A 120 -12.26 -16.21 -12.46
C ASP A 120 -11.73 -17.66 -12.56
N LEU A 121 -11.14 -18.20 -11.48
CA LEU A 121 -10.61 -19.57 -11.40
C LEU A 121 -11.69 -20.65 -11.37
N LEU A 122 -12.84 -20.40 -10.72
CA LEU A 122 -13.96 -21.34 -10.65
C LEU A 122 -14.84 -21.34 -11.91
N GLY A 123 -14.46 -20.60 -12.96
CA GLY A 123 -15.10 -20.71 -14.26
C GLY A 123 -16.50 -20.11 -14.33
N VAL A 124 -16.78 -18.99 -13.64
CA VAL A 124 -17.91 -18.13 -14.05
C VAL A 124 -17.50 -17.32 -15.29
N LYS A 125 -17.00 -18.01 -16.32
CA LYS A 125 -16.99 -17.49 -17.68
C LYS A 125 -18.45 -17.59 -18.13
N LYS A 126 -19.16 -16.45 -18.17
CA LYS A 126 -20.40 -16.36 -18.94
C LYS A 126 -20.13 -16.99 -20.31
N SER A 127 -20.86 -18.05 -20.62
CA SER A 127 -20.91 -18.66 -21.95
C SER A 127 -21.14 -17.54 -22.97
N PRO A 128 -20.22 -17.27 -23.90
CA PRO A 128 -20.50 -16.40 -25.03
C PRO A 128 -21.34 -17.23 -26.01
N ARG A 129 -22.64 -17.35 -25.74
CA ARG A 129 -23.54 -18.13 -26.59
C ARG A 129 -24.96 -17.57 -26.57
N GLU A 130 -25.14 -16.25 -26.64
CA GLU A 130 -26.46 -15.63 -26.84
C GLU A 130 -26.41 -14.29 -27.63
N GLU A 131 -25.38 -14.04 -28.46
CA GLU A 131 -25.39 -12.88 -29.38
C GLU A 131 -25.45 -13.28 -30.87
N GLU A 132 -25.66 -14.57 -31.16
CA GLU A 132 -25.94 -15.05 -32.52
C GLU A 132 -27.23 -15.88 -32.52
N MET A 133 -28.38 -15.24 -32.28
CA MET A 133 -29.69 -15.66 -32.80
C MET A 133 -30.57 -14.43 -33.02
#